data_AF-A0A954V4M8-F1
#
_entry.id   AF-A0A954V4M8-F1
#
_cell.length_a   1.000
_cell.length_b   1.000
_cell.length_c   1.000
_cell.angle_alpha   90.00
_cell.angle_beta   90.00
_cell.angle_gamma   90.00
#
_symmetry.space_group_name_H-M   'P 1'
#
loop_
_entity.id
_entity.type
_entity.pdbx_description
1 polymer ?
#
loop_
_entity_poly.entity_id
_entity_poly.type
_entity_poly.pdbx_seq_one_letter_code
_entity_poly.pdbx_strand_id
1 'polypeptide(L)'
;MTSPQDSGANMAAGDQHCSDNVGIGDELMESPPASAPVRRWISVAVVLFLLSQITIPATYYLRGEPTSERFAWRMFSSVHMTNWRCRVIETSLVNGNLIERELALDNIVQESTVRCLHTGQLDVVEPFLLKRLAREGVQRIEYVAEGTTPSGQPTAPIRLVADATTREVRRIDLPEVNVPSN
;
A
#
# COMPACT_ATOMS: atom_id res chain seq x y z
N MET A 1 -10.71 -55.45 -4.19
CA MET A 1 -11.37 -55.44 -5.50
C MET A 1 -10.30 -55.13 -6.52
N THR A 2 -9.93 -56.16 -7.27
CA THR A 2 -8.80 -56.28 -8.19
C THR A 2 -9.32 -56.26 -9.63
N SER A 3 -8.39 -55.96 -10.56
CA SER A 3 -8.43 -56.21 -12.02
C SER A 3 -9.15 -55.19 -12.93
N PRO A 4 -8.84 -55.16 -14.26
CA PRO A 4 -7.51 -55.11 -14.89
C PRO A 4 -7.47 -54.22 -16.18
N GLN A 5 -6.29 -54.20 -16.82
CA GLN A 5 -5.93 -53.94 -18.24
C GLN A 5 -7.02 -53.74 -19.32
N ASP A 6 -6.77 -52.77 -20.21
CA ASP A 6 -6.64 -52.93 -21.70
C ASP A 6 -6.07 -51.59 -22.25
N SER A 7 -4.91 -51.49 -22.92
CA SER A 7 -4.36 -52.18 -24.09
C SER A 7 -5.25 -52.04 -25.34
N GLY A 8 -5.11 -50.90 -26.01
CA GLY A 8 -5.73 -50.61 -27.30
C GLY A 8 -4.76 -49.87 -28.21
N ALA A 9 -3.96 -50.64 -28.94
CA ALA A 9 -3.23 -50.16 -30.10
C ALA A 9 -4.24 -49.67 -31.16
N ASN A 10 -4.05 -48.46 -31.68
CA ASN A 10 -4.59 -48.08 -32.98
C ASN A 10 -3.55 -47.32 -33.78
N MET A 11 -2.90 -48.12 -34.62
CA MET A 11 -2.13 -47.74 -35.79
C MET A 11 -3.15 -47.27 -36.83
N ALA A 12 -3.18 -45.97 -37.11
CA ALA A 12 -3.89 -45.42 -38.26
C ALA A 12 -2.91 -44.57 -39.05
N ALA A 13 -2.51 -45.11 -40.19
CA ALA A 13 -1.87 -44.39 -41.28
C ALA A 13 -2.77 -43.21 -41.69
N GLY A 14 -2.17 -42.05 -41.87
CA GLY A 14 -2.89 -40.84 -42.23
C GLY A 14 -1.93 -39.76 -42.69
N ASP A 15 -1.66 -39.79 -43.99
CA ASP A 15 -1.33 -38.68 -44.85
C ASP A 15 -0.11 -37.80 -44.50
N GLN A 16 0.94 -38.15 -45.22
CA GLN A 16 2.05 -37.33 -45.64
C GLN A 16 1.52 -36.04 -46.31
N HIS A 17 1.21 -35.03 -45.49
CA HIS A 17 0.89 -33.69 -45.96
C HIS A 17 2.16 -33.08 -46.55
N CYS A 18 2.13 -32.76 -47.84
CA CYS A 18 3.16 -32.00 -48.51
C CYS A 18 3.42 -30.71 -47.73
N SER A 19 4.59 -30.63 -47.08
CA SER A 19 5.21 -29.35 -46.75
C SER A 19 5.58 -28.67 -48.06
N ASP A 20 4.61 -27.99 -48.66
CA ASP A 20 4.90 -26.91 -49.57
C ASP A 20 5.62 -25.83 -48.74
N ASN A 21 6.95 -25.89 -48.82
CA ASN A 21 7.82 -24.77 -48.53
C ASN A 21 7.42 -23.65 -49.50
N VAL A 22 6.39 -22.89 -49.13
CA VAL A 22 6.22 -21.53 -49.62
C VAL A 22 7.49 -20.83 -49.15
N GLY A 23 8.43 -20.71 -50.08
CA GLY A 23 9.51 -19.76 -50.00
C GLY A 23 8.85 -18.41 -49.82
N ILE A 24 8.68 -18.00 -48.55
CA ILE A 24 8.59 -16.61 -48.18
C ILE A 24 9.95 -16.09 -48.59
N GLY A 25 9.99 -15.60 -49.83
CA GLY A 25 11.11 -14.90 -50.38
C GLY A 25 11.60 -13.95 -49.31
N ASP A 26 12.88 -14.06 -49.06
CA ASP A 26 13.74 -13.12 -48.38
C ASP A 26 13.74 -11.80 -49.18
N GLU A 27 12.55 -11.23 -49.41
CA GLU A 27 12.38 -9.80 -49.65
C GLU A 27 12.63 -9.15 -48.30
N LEU A 28 13.93 -9.02 -48.01
CA LEU A 28 14.49 -8.00 -47.15
C LEU A 28 13.91 -6.68 -47.63
N MET A 29 12.73 -6.33 -47.13
CA MET A 29 12.18 -5.00 -47.22
C MET A 29 13.10 -4.13 -46.36
N GLU A 30 14.23 -3.77 -46.95
CA GLU A 30 15.24 -2.89 -46.40
C GLU A 30 14.57 -1.54 -46.21
N SER A 31 14.11 -1.30 -44.98
CA SER A 31 13.48 -0.03 -44.65
C SER A 31 14.46 1.08 -45.01
N PRO A 32 14.04 2.12 -45.75
CA PRO A 32 14.93 3.21 -46.11
C PRO A 32 15.58 3.76 -44.83
N PRO A 33 16.90 4.05 -44.86
CA PRO A 33 17.58 4.52 -43.66
C PRO A 33 16.87 5.77 -43.17
N ALA A 34 16.31 5.71 -41.96
CA ALA A 34 15.69 6.86 -41.32
C ALA A 34 16.66 8.04 -41.43
N SER A 35 16.18 9.16 -41.99
CA SER A 35 17.01 10.33 -42.25
C SER A 35 17.73 10.75 -40.96
N ALA A 36 18.97 11.24 -41.08
CA ALA A 36 19.80 11.65 -39.95
C ALA A 36 19.06 12.46 -38.85
N PRO A 37 18.15 13.42 -39.16
CA PRO A 37 17.40 14.12 -38.12
C PRO A 37 16.43 13.21 -37.34
N VAL A 38 15.78 12.25 -37.99
CA VAL A 38 14.82 11.34 -37.35
C VAL A 38 15.53 10.41 -36.37
N ARG A 39 16.69 9.86 -36.73
CA ARG A 39 17.51 9.04 -35.83
C ARG A 39 17.90 9.81 -34.56
N ARG A 40 18.30 11.08 -34.70
CA ARG A 40 18.68 11.92 -33.56
C ARG A 40 17.52 12.13 -32.59
N TRP A 41 16.31 12.38 -33.10
CA TRP A 41 15.11 12.53 -32.27
C TRP A 41 14.74 11.24 -31.55
N ILE A 42 14.83 10.09 -32.21
CA ILE A 42 14.59 8.77 -31.59
C ILE A 42 15.58 8.56 -30.43
N SER A 43 16.87 8.82 -30.65
CA SER A 43 17.88 8.70 -29.58
C SER A 43 17.58 9.61 -28.39
N VAL A 44 17.15 10.85 -28.63
CA VAL A 44 16.75 11.78 -27.55
C VAL A 44 15.54 11.24 -26.79
N ALA A 45 14.52 10.74 -27.49
CA ALA A 45 13.33 10.17 -26.86
C ALA A 45 13.68 8.95 -25.99
N VAL A 46 14.56 8.07 -26.46
CA VAL A 46 15.06 6.92 -25.69
C VAL A 46 15.80 7.36 -24.44
N VAL A 47 16.69 8.36 -24.56
CA VAL A 47 17.44 8.89 -23.41
C VAL A 47 16.49 9.52 -22.39
N LEU A 48 15.49 10.29 -22.83
CA LEU A 48 14.48 10.87 -21.94
C LEU A 48 13.64 9.79 -21.25
N PHE A 49 13.26 8.74 -21.97
CA PHE A 49 12.54 7.60 -21.40
C PHE A 49 13.39 6.91 -20.32
N LEU A 50 14.66 6.61 -20.60
CA LEU A 50 15.56 6.00 -19.62
C LEU A 50 15.82 6.90 -18.41
N LEU A 51 15.98 8.21 -18.62
CA LEU A 51 16.05 9.18 -17.53
C LEU A 51 14.79 9.15 -16.68
N SER A 52 13.60 9.12 -17.30
CA SER A 52 12.33 9.06 -16.55
C SER A 52 12.21 7.81 -15.67
N GLN A 53 12.74 6.67 -16.13
CA GLN A 53 12.77 5.43 -15.34
C GLN A 53 13.62 5.55 -14.07
N ILE A 54 14.60 6.46 -14.03
CA ILE A 54 15.46 6.71 -12.87
C ILE A 54 14.93 7.88 -12.05
N THR A 55 14.56 8.98 -12.70
CA THR A 55 14.12 10.21 -12.04
C THR A 55 12.83 10.00 -11.26
N ILE A 56 11.87 9.24 -11.80
CA ILE A 56 10.61 8.97 -11.10
C ILE A 56 10.89 8.27 -9.75
N PRO A 57 11.56 7.10 -9.68
CA PRO A 57 11.99 6.51 -8.41
C PRO A 57 12.84 7.44 -7.53
N ALA A 58 13.80 8.16 -8.10
CA ALA A 58 14.69 9.03 -7.34
C ALA A 58 13.93 10.16 -6.62
N THR A 59 12.90 10.73 -7.26
CA THR A 59 12.08 11.77 -6.62
C THR A 59 11.33 11.24 -5.38
N TYR A 60 11.02 9.95 -5.31
CA TYR A 60 10.44 9.34 -4.11
C TYR A 60 11.45 9.27 -2.97
N TYR A 61 12.69 8.85 -3.24
CA TYR A 61 13.73 8.78 -2.22
C TYR A 61 14.14 10.15 -1.68
N LEU A 62 14.11 11.17 -2.54
CA LEU A 62 14.45 12.54 -2.16
C LEU A 62 13.32 13.27 -1.42
N ARG A 63 12.07 12.81 -1.53
CA ARG A 63 10.91 13.44 -0.87
C ARG A 63 10.74 13.06 0.61
N GLY A 64 11.54 12.14 1.14
CA GLY A 64 11.63 11.93 2.59
C GLY A 64 10.36 11.43 3.28
N GLU A 65 9.33 11.01 2.55
CA GLU A 65 8.12 10.37 3.11
C GLU A 65 8.44 8.90 3.43
N PRO A 66 8.52 8.49 4.71
CA PRO A 66 9.01 7.17 5.11
C PRO A 66 8.06 5.98 4.81
N THR A 67 6.92 6.20 4.17
CA THR A 67 5.75 5.28 4.28
C THR A 67 5.20 4.73 2.95
N SER A 68 5.84 4.96 1.80
CA SER A 68 5.36 4.42 0.52
C SER A 68 5.98 3.06 0.15
N GLU A 69 5.35 2.01 0.63
CA GLU A 69 5.69 0.57 0.58
C GLU A 69 5.67 -0.10 -0.81
N ARG A 70 5.74 0.65 -1.91
CA ARG A 70 5.27 0.13 -3.22
C ARG A 70 6.32 -0.60 -4.07
N PHE A 71 7.55 -0.76 -3.59
CA PHE A 71 8.50 -1.75 -4.11
C PHE A 71 8.39 -3.07 -3.34
N ALA A 72 7.24 -3.72 -3.53
CA ALA A 72 6.81 -4.99 -2.95
C ALA A 72 7.71 -6.22 -3.25
N TRP A 73 8.89 -6.05 -3.89
CA TRP A 73 9.90 -7.12 -3.89
C TRP A 73 10.61 -7.27 -2.54
N ARG A 74 10.42 -6.31 -1.61
CA ARG A 74 10.72 -6.43 -0.18
C ARG A 74 9.46 -6.57 0.70
N MET A 75 8.53 -7.45 0.33
CA MET A 75 7.44 -7.95 1.18
C MET A 75 7.90 -8.61 2.52
N PHE A 76 9.20 -8.59 2.82
CA PHE A 76 9.83 -9.10 4.05
C PHE A 76 10.37 -7.97 4.94
N SER A 77 9.85 -6.75 4.83
CA SER A 77 10.13 -5.71 5.83
C SER A 77 9.34 -6.05 7.10
N SER A 78 10.04 -6.46 8.15
CA SER A 78 9.53 -6.78 9.49
C SER A 78 8.72 -5.64 10.15
N VAL A 79 8.69 -4.45 9.54
CA VAL A 79 7.95 -3.27 10.00
C VAL A 79 6.43 -3.48 9.93
N HIS A 80 5.95 -4.33 9.02
CA HIS A 80 4.51 -4.62 8.84
C HIS A 80 3.93 -5.64 9.80
N MET A 81 4.77 -6.32 10.57
CA MET A 81 4.35 -7.38 11.48
C MET A 81 4.12 -6.88 12.91
N THR A 82 4.14 -5.57 13.14
CA THR A 82 3.77 -4.99 14.43
C THR A 82 2.26 -5.14 14.63
N ASN A 83 1.86 -5.86 15.68
CA ASN A 83 0.45 -6.00 16.03
C ASN A 83 0.03 -4.77 16.82
N TRP A 84 -0.79 -3.92 16.20
CA TRP A 84 -1.27 -2.68 16.79
C TRP A 84 -2.71 -2.82 17.28
N ARG A 85 -2.96 -2.36 18.50
CA ARG A 85 -4.28 -2.15 19.07
C ARG A 85 -4.54 -0.65 19.13
N CYS A 86 -5.63 -0.20 18.51
CA CYS A 86 -6.00 1.21 18.53
C CYS A 86 -7.36 1.42 19.22
N ARG A 87 -7.50 2.58 19.85
CA ARG A 87 -8.74 3.08 20.45
C ARG A 87 -8.93 4.53 20.03
N VAL A 88 -10.18 4.92 19.76
CA VAL A 88 -10.54 6.30 19.42
C VAL A 88 -11.59 6.79 20.39
N ILE A 89 -11.26 7.85 21.12
CA ILE A 89 -12.10 8.45 22.14
C ILE A 89 -12.58 9.79 21.62
N GLU A 90 -13.88 10.01 21.62
CA GLU A 90 -14.52 11.25 21.22
C GLU A 90 -15.16 11.92 22.44
N THR A 91 -14.81 13.18 22.67
CA THR A 91 -15.47 14.05 23.64
C THR A 91 -16.44 14.96 22.89
N SER A 92 -17.73 14.82 23.18
CA SER A 92 -18.80 15.57 22.52
C SER A 92 -19.67 16.33 23.51
N LEU A 93 -20.18 17.48 23.11
CA LEU A 93 -21.11 18.30 23.86
C LEU A 93 -22.54 17.85 23.55
N VAL A 94 -23.20 17.22 24.51
CA VAL A 94 -24.59 16.76 24.40
C VAL A 94 -25.40 17.43 25.50
N ASN A 95 -26.38 18.25 25.12
CA ASN A 95 -27.24 19.00 26.05
C ASN A 95 -26.43 19.86 27.05
N GLY A 96 -25.34 20.47 26.60
CA GLY A 96 -24.46 21.31 27.43
C GLY A 96 -23.48 20.55 28.32
N ASN A 97 -23.52 19.21 28.33
CA ASN A 97 -22.59 18.37 29.08
C ASN A 97 -21.55 17.74 28.14
N LEU A 98 -20.30 17.66 28.60
CA LEU A 98 -19.26 16.92 27.90
C LEU A 98 -19.41 15.43 28.20
N ILE A 99 -19.57 14.64 27.14
CA ILE A 99 -19.68 13.20 27.21
C ILE A 99 -18.51 12.61 26.41
N GLU A 100 -17.74 11.76 27.08
CA GLU A 100 -16.70 10.95 26.43
C GLU A 100 -17.29 9.60 26.01
N ARG A 101 -16.98 9.20 24.78
CA ARG A 101 -17.36 7.89 24.25
C ARG A 101 -16.23 7.30 23.41
N GLU A 102 -16.05 6.00 23.53
CA GLU A 102 -15.22 5.26 22.59
C GLU A 102 -16.00 5.00 21.30
N LEU A 103 -15.34 5.24 20.17
CA LEU A 103 -15.94 5.06 18.85
C LEU A 103 -15.76 3.61 18.38
N ALA A 104 -16.87 2.93 18.11
CA ALA A 104 -16.88 1.65 17.41
C ALA A 104 -16.57 1.87 15.92
N LEU A 105 -15.29 1.80 15.55
CA LEU A 105 -14.80 2.16 14.20
C LEU A 105 -15.50 1.38 13.09
N ASP A 106 -15.80 0.10 13.33
CA ASP A 106 -16.47 -0.80 12.37
C ASP A 106 -17.84 -0.29 11.91
N ASN A 107 -18.51 0.53 12.73
CA ASN A 107 -19.82 1.07 12.44
C ASN A 107 -19.78 2.48 11.82
N ILE A 108 -18.60 3.10 11.73
CA ILE A 108 -18.45 4.53 11.40
C ILE A 108 -17.73 4.72 10.07
N VAL A 109 -16.75 3.88 9.76
CA VAL A 109 -15.93 3.98 8.55
C VAL A 109 -15.86 2.65 7.82
N GLN A 110 -15.42 2.69 6.57
CA GLN A 110 -15.22 1.48 5.78
C GLN A 110 -14.11 0.63 6.38
N GLU A 111 -14.24 -0.70 6.25
CA GLU A 111 -13.30 -1.70 6.78
C GLU A 111 -11.84 -1.42 6.38
N SER A 112 -11.59 -0.95 5.16
CA SER A 112 -10.25 -0.57 4.71
C SER A 112 -9.64 0.57 5.54
N THR A 113 -10.47 1.54 5.93
CA THR A 113 -10.05 2.65 6.81
C THR A 113 -9.85 2.15 8.23
N VAL A 114 -10.73 1.28 8.74
CA VAL A 114 -10.54 0.62 10.05
C VAL A 114 -9.19 -0.07 10.10
N ARG A 115 -8.84 -0.85 9.06
CA ARG A 115 -7.56 -1.53 8.96
C ARG A 115 -6.37 -0.55 8.99
N CYS A 116 -6.43 0.55 8.23
CA CYS A 116 -5.39 1.59 8.25
C CYS A 116 -5.25 2.28 9.63
N LEU A 117 -6.37 2.51 10.31
CA LEU A 117 -6.39 3.06 11.68
C LEU A 117 -5.77 2.05 12.66
N HIS A 118 -6.07 0.76 12.53
CA HIS A 118 -5.44 -0.27 13.34
C HIS A 118 -3.93 -0.34 13.09
N THR A 119 -3.44 -0.15 11.87
CA THR A 119 -2.00 -0.20 11.57
C THR A 119 -1.23 1.07 11.96
N GLY A 120 -1.87 2.09 12.54
CA GLY A 120 -1.18 3.32 12.93
C GLY A 120 -0.76 4.20 11.75
N GLN A 121 -1.41 4.09 10.60
CA GLN A 121 -1.03 4.84 9.40
C GLN A 121 -1.43 6.31 9.55
N LEU A 122 -0.46 7.17 9.90
CA LEU A 122 -0.69 8.59 10.23
C LEU A 122 -1.40 9.37 9.11
N ASP A 123 -1.07 9.08 7.85
CA ASP A 123 -1.70 9.68 6.67
C ASP A 123 -3.20 9.43 6.57
N VAL A 124 -3.71 8.41 7.28
CA VAL A 124 -5.14 8.09 7.37
C VAL A 124 -5.71 8.56 8.70
N VAL A 125 -4.96 8.42 9.79
CA VAL A 125 -5.40 8.82 11.14
C VAL A 125 -5.64 10.33 11.21
N GLU A 126 -4.71 11.16 10.75
CA GLU A 126 -4.86 12.62 10.88
C GLU A 126 -6.08 13.17 10.12
N PRO A 127 -6.29 12.85 8.81
CA PRO A 127 -7.47 13.30 8.11
C PRO A 127 -8.76 12.73 8.70
N PHE A 128 -8.74 11.50 9.21
CA PHE A 128 -9.89 10.92 9.90
C PHE A 128 -10.27 11.72 11.16
N LEU A 129 -9.30 12.06 12.01
CA LEU A 129 -9.53 12.86 13.22
C LEU A 129 -10.06 14.24 12.88
N LEU A 130 -9.45 14.93 11.91
CA LEU A 130 -9.91 16.25 11.46
C LEU A 130 -11.33 16.21 10.89
N LYS A 131 -11.62 15.22 10.04
CA LYS A 131 -12.96 15.03 9.47
C LYS A 131 -14.00 14.74 10.55
N ARG A 132 -13.62 14.02 11.60
CA ARG A 132 -14.52 13.68 12.71
C ARG A 132 -14.76 14.88 13.63
N LEU A 133 -13.72 15.65 13.92
CA LEU A 133 -13.78 16.90 14.67
C LEU A 133 -14.68 17.95 14.00
N ALA A 134 -14.79 17.92 12.67
CA ALA A 134 -15.68 18.80 11.91
C ALA A 134 -17.18 18.50 12.11
N ARG A 135 -17.56 17.41 12.79
CA ARG A 135 -18.97 17.13 13.11
C ARG A 135 -19.48 18.04 14.22
N GLU A 136 -20.75 18.42 14.11
CA GLU A 136 -21.39 19.23 15.14
C GLU A 136 -21.36 18.55 16.51
N GLY A 137 -21.03 19.35 17.54
CA GLY A 137 -20.96 18.91 18.92
C GLY A 137 -19.66 18.18 19.30
N VAL A 138 -18.75 17.86 18.38
CA VAL A 138 -17.46 17.24 18.75
C VAL A 138 -16.49 18.32 19.22
N GLN A 139 -15.97 18.18 20.44
CA GLN A 139 -15.04 19.15 21.04
C GLN A 139 -13.59 18.66 20.96
N ARG A 140 -13.38 17.37 21.18
CA ARG A 140 -12.05 16.75 21.16
C ARG A 140 -12.17 15.33 20.65
N ILE A 141 -11.15 14.89 19.91
CA ILE A 141 -10.99 13.50 19.53
C ILE A 141 -9.55 13.06 19.78
N GLU A 142 -9.41 11.86 20.30
CA GLU A 142 -8.14 11.29 20.70
C GLU A 142 -8.00 9.90 20.07
N TYR A 143 -6.87 9.68 19.43
CA TYR A 143 -6.44 8.40 18.91
C TYR A 143 -5.28 7.89 19.75
N VAL A 144 -5.39 6.67 20.23
CA VAL A 144 -4.34 5.96 20.95
C VAL A 144 -4.08 4.65 20.24
N ALA A 145 -2.82 4.39 19.91
CA ALA A 145 -2.39 3.10 19.38
C ALA A 145 -1.17 2.57 20.13
N GLU A 146 -1.26 1.31 20.50
CA GLU A 146 -0.23 0.55 21.19
C GLU A 146 0.15 -0.64 20.33
N GLY A 147 1.45 -0.86 20.14
CA GLY A 147 1.95 -1.89 19.24
C GLY A 147 2.82 -2.89 19.97
N THR A 148 2.93 -4.09 19.40
CA THR A 148 3.90 -5.10 19.80
C THR A 148 4.68 -5.54 18.57
N THR A 149 6.01 -5.44 18.63
CA THR A 149 6.91 -5.87 17.56
C THR A 149 6.78 -7.37 17.29
N PRO A 150 7.29 -7.87 16.16
CA PRO A 150 7.30 -9.30 15.87
C PRO A 150 8.11 -10.13 16.89
N SER A 151 9.05 -9.49 17.58
CA SER A 151 9.83 -10.09 18.68
C SER A 151 9.08 -10.08 20.02
N GLY A 152 7.83 -9.62 20.05
CA GLY A 152 7.02 -9.54 21.28
C GLY A 152 7.31 -8.31 22.15
N GLN A 153 8.13 -7.37 21.70
CA GLN A 153 8.48 -6.18 22.48
C GLN A 153 7.42 -5.09 22.29
N PRO A 154 7.01 -4.36 23.34
CA PRO A 154 6.10 -3.23 23.20
C PRO A 154 6.77 -2.11 22.38
N THR A 155 6.00 -1.47 21.50
CA THR A 155 6.44 -0.25 20.80
C THR A 155 5.99 0.99 21.57
N ALA A 156 6.69 2.11 21.37
CA ALA A 156 6.26 3.39 21.90
C ALA A 156 4.80 3.68 21.44
N PRO A 157 3.89 4.02 22.37
CA PRO A 157 2.51 4.30 22.01
C PRO A 157 2.40 5.56 21.16
N ILE A 158 1.50 5.53 20.19
CA ILE A 158 1.16 6.68 19.37
C ILE A 158 -0.10 7.30 19.96
N ARG A 159 -0.01 8.56 20.41
CA ARG A 159 -1.17 9.32 20.87
C ARG A 159 -1.31 10.59 20.06
N LEU A 160 -2.44 10.72 19.38
CA LEU A 160 -2.80 11.90 18.61
C LEU A 160 -4.06 12.53 19.18
N VAL A 161 -4.05 13.85 19.36
CA VAL A 161 -5.21 14.61 19.84
C VAL A 161 -5.53 15.71 18.85
N ALA A 162 -6.81 15.81 18.48
CA ALA A 162 -7.35 16.95 17.74
C ALA A 162 -8.41 17.65 18.59
N ASP A 163 -8.30 18.97 18.70
CA ASP A 163 -9.16 19.81 19.53
C ASP A 163 -9.88 20.86 18.67
N ALA A 164 -11.15 21.11 18.93
CA ALA A 164 -11.98 22.04 18.17
C ALA A 164 -11.45 23.48 18.24
N THR A 165 -10.72 23.81 19.30
CA THR A 165 -10.11 25.13 19.53
C THR A 165 -8.98 25.38 18.54
N THR A 166 -8.08 24.40 18.35
CA THR A 166 -6.91 24.57 17.47
C THR A 166 -7.10 24.02 16.08
N ARG A 167 -8.04 23.09 15.87
CA ARG A 167 -8.28 22.40 14.59
C ARG A 167 -7.03 21.77 13.96
N GLU A 168 -6.08 21.42 14.81
CA GLU A 168 -4.82 20.78 14.45
C GLU A 168 -4.68 19.48 15.21
N VAL A 169 -4.09 18.48 14.56
CA VAL A 169 -3.72 17.22 15.20
C VAL A 169 -2.35 17.40 15.83
N ARG A 170 -2.25 17.09 17.13
CA ARG A 170 -0.99 17.13 17.87
C ARG A 170 -0.63 15.74 18.35
N ARG A 171 0.62 15.37 18.10
CA ARG A 171 1.22 14.18 18.69
C ARG A 171 1.59 14.49 20.13
N ILE A 172 1.13 13.64 21.04
CA ILE A 172 1.51 13.68 22.44
C ILE A 172 2.48 12.54 22.65
N ASP A 173 3.75 12.85 22.79
CA ASP A 173 4.74 11.87 23.19
C ASP A 173 4.47 11.51 24.66
N LEU A 174 3.98 10.29 24.88
CA LEU A 174 3.80 9.76 26.22
C LEU A 174 5.19 9.46 26.80
N PRO A 175 5.43 9.73 28.10
CA PRO A 175 6.65 9.26 28.74
C PRO A 175 6.75 7.75 28.56
N GLU A 176 7.94 7.24 28.23
CA GLU A 176 8.18 5.80 28.08
C GLU A 176 7.59 5.07 29.30
N VAL A 177 6.59 4.22 29.04
CA VAL A 177 6.02 3.38 30.09
C VAL A 177 7.15 2.47 30.53
N ASN A 178 7.66 2.70 31.73
CA ASN A 178 8.72 1.88 32.33
C ASN A 178 8.11 0.51 32.66
N VAL A 179 8.13 -0.40 31.69
CA VAL A 179 7.60 -1.76 31.86
C VAL A 179 8.58 -2.49 32.78
N PRO A 180 8.19 -2.91 34.00
CA PRO A 180 9.07 -3.67 34.86
C PRO A 180 9.39 -5.00 34.17
N SER A 181 10.68 -5.23 33.88
CA SER A 181 11.19 -6.51 33.44
C SER A 181 10.93 -7.56 34.53
N ASN A 182 10.05 -8.51 34.23
CA ASN A 182 9.69 -9.62 35.12
C ASN A 182 10.34 -10.92 34.64
#